data_AF-A0A6N2D2I8-F1
#
_entry.id   AF-A0A6N2D2I8-F1
#
_cell.length_a   1.000
_cell.length_b   1.000
_cell.length_c   1.000
_cell.angle_alpha   90.00
_cell.angle_beta   90.00
_cell.angle_gamma   90.00
#
_symmetry.space_group_name_H-M   'P 1'
#
loop_
_entity.id
_entity.type
_entity.pdbx_description
1 polymer ?
#
loop_
_entity_poly.entity_id
_entity_poly.type
_entity_poly.pdbx_seq_one_letter_code
_entity_poly.pdbx_strand_id
1 'polypeptide(L)'
;MGLFDYFSAEASGARKRKACLKKLSNMYYQKADRLAAAEMAADLAARGDREAIGVLLHRFEHLAPSTTNDREEKKFVHDLLVSLGEPAAEVTREFIRTTDNPVYWPLRVIRNLSGKDAYLDFLADLLRSMDTEYVRDPEKKRNLMMIADDHPHPDIHQALLPFVADEDETVRFNAIQTLANAQRADGVDGLRESLQPRLAGEEESLRVARRIAEIFAEQGWTIDEDAREAVASELHEDFKLVNGRVVRNAA
;
A
#
# COMPACT_ATOMS: atom_id res chain seq x y z
N MET A 1 -17.96 -7.10 42.88
CA MET A 1 -17.81 -5.87 42.08
C MET A 1 -19.16 -5.54 41.48
N GLY A 2 -19.68 -4.34 41.73
CA GLY A 2 -21.06 -3.97 41.36
C GLY A 2 -21.16 -3.37 39.96
N LEU A 3 -22.39 -3.32 39.40
CA LEU A 3 -22.69 -2.68 38.10
C LEU A 3 -22.20 -1.22 38.02
N PHE A 4 -22.24 -0.47 39.12
CA PHE A 4 -21.74 0.92 39.16
C PHE A 4 -20.21 1.04 39.04
N ASP A 5 -19.44 0.06 39.51
CA ASP A 5 -17.98 0.06 39.36
C ASP A 5 -17.59 -0.09 37.88
N TYR A 6 -18.33 -0.91 37.14
CA TYR A 6 -18.10 -1.16 35.71
C TYR A 6 -18.27 0.12 34.88
N PHE A 7 -19.38 0.85 35.06
CA PHE A 7 -19.61 2.13 34.36
C PHE A 7 -18.55 3.20 34.70
N SER A 8 -18.08 3.23 35.94
CA SER A 8 -17.04 4.19 36.34
C SER A 8 -15.67 3.86 35.73
N ALA A 9 -15.34 2.57 35.62
CA ALA A 9 -14.11 2.08 35.02
C ALA A 9 -14.08 2.33 33.51
N GLU A 10 -15.19 2.06 32.81
CA GLU A 10 -15.36 2.35 31.39
C GLU A 10 -15.21 3.85 31.09
N ALA A 11 -15.90 4.71 31.85
CA ALA A 11 -15.79 6.16 31.72
C ALA A 11 -14.39 6.71 32.05
N SER A 12 -13.64 6.01 32.90
CA SER A 12 -12.23 6.33 33.22
C SER A 12 -11.30 5.93 32.06
N GLY A 13 -11.50 4.73 31.50
CA GLY A 13 -10.78 4.24 30.32
C GLY A 13 -10.96 5.18 29.12
N ALA A 14 -12.21 5.54 28.78
CA ALA A 14 -12.50 6.47 27.69
C ALA A 14 -11.81 7.84 27.86
N ARG A 15 -11.81 8.38 29.09
CA ARG A 15 -11.11 9.64 29.40
C ARG A 15 -9.60 9.52 29.19
N LYS A 16 -8.98 8.41 29.61
CA LYS A 16 -7.55 8.16 29.40
C LYS A 16 -7.22 7.97 27.91
N ARG A 17 -8.02 7.20 27.17
CA ARG A 17 -7.87 7.04 25.71
C ARG A 17 -7.90 8.38 24.99
N LYS A 18 -8.89 9.23 25.30
CA LYS A 18 -9.00 10.58 24.74
C LYS A 18 -7.78 11.45 25.06
N ALA A 19 -7.25 11.38 26.28
CA ALA A 19 -6.05 12.10 26.67
C ALA A 19 -4.80 11.61 25.94
N CYS A 20 -4.67 10.30 25.75
CA CYS A 20 -3.56 9.70 25.01
C CYS A 20 -3.62 10.08 23.53
N LEU A 21 -4.79 9.94 22.90
CA LEU A 21 -5.03 10.31 21.50
C LEU A 21 -4.65 11.77 21.26
N LYS A 22 -5.13 12.70 22.10
CA LYS A 22 -4.82 14.13 22.01
C LYS A 22 -3.31 14.40 21.96
N LYS A 23 -2.51 13.65 22.72
CA LYS A 23 -1.05 13.81 22.75
C LYS A 23 -0.40 13.17 21.53
N LEU A 24 -0.79 11.95 21.18
CA LEU A 24 -0.23 11.21 20.04
C LEU A 24 -0.54 11.85 18.70
N SER A 25 -1.67 12.56 18.58
CA SER A 25 -2.08 13.22 17.34
C SER A 25 -1.57 14.65 17.18
N ASN A 26 -0.91 15.21 18.20
CA ASN A 26 -0.45 16.60 18.19
C ASN A 26 1.07 16.69 18.36
N MET A 27 1.75 17.02 17.25
CA MET A 27 3.20 17.09 17.18
C MET A 27 3.81 18.30 17.91
N TYR A 28 2.99 19.24 18.41
CA TYR A 28 3.43 20.35 19.26
C TYR A 28 3.67 19.96 20.73
N TYR A 29 3.18 18.80 21.17
CA TYR A 29 3.57 18.26 22.48
C TYR A 29 5.07 17.91 22.50
N GLN A 30 5.65 17.78 23.69
CA GLN A 30 7.02 17.29 23.78
C GLN A 30 7.05 15.79 23.45
N LYS A 31 8.17 15.32 22.89
CA LYS A 31 8.39 13.90 22.58
C LYS A 31 8.12 13.02 23.80
N ALA A 32 8.65 13.40 24.97
CA ALA A 32 8.44 12.66 26.22
C ALA A 32 6.94 12.52 26.59
N ASP A 33 6.14 13.56 26.39
CA ASP A 33 4.70 13.51 26.64
C ASP A 33 3.97 12.55 25.70
N ARG A 34 4.40 12.49 24.43
CA ARG A 34 3.86 11.56 23.44
C ARG A 34 4.24 10.12 23.75
N LEU A 35 5.50 9.85 24.11
CA LEU A 35 5.94 8.51 24.47
C LEU A 35 5.23 8.00 25.72
N ALA A 36 5.09 8.83 26.76
CA ALA A 36 4.32 8.47 27.96
C ALA A 36 2.82 8.22 27.65
N ALA A 37 2.25 8.93 26.67
CA ALA A 37 0.90 8.68 26.19
C ALA A 37 0.78 7.34 25.43
N ALA A 38 1.79 6.97 24.65
CA ALA A 38 1.85 5.67 23.99
C ALA A 38 1.96 4.54 25.00
N GLU A 39 2.83 4.64 26.00
CA GLU A 39 2.96 3.65 27.09
C GLU A 39 1.64 3.49 27.84
N MET A 40 0.97 4.59 28.19
CA MET A 40 -0.33 4.53 28.85
C MET A 40 -1.40 3.85 27.98
N ALA A 41 -1.42 4.10 26.67
CA ALA A 41 -2.34 3.43 25.76
C ALA A 41 -2.02 1.93 25.64
N ALA A 42 -0.75 1.55 25.59
CA ALA A 42 -0.33 0.14 25.59
C ALA A 42 -0.70 -0.57 26.91
N ASP A 43 -0.56 0.10 28.06
CA ASP A 43 -0.98 -0.44 29.37
C ASP A 43 -2.48 -0.69 29.44
N LEU A 44 -3.30 0.18 28.84
CA LEU A 44 -4.74 -0.03 28.73
C LEU A 44 -5.04 -1.23 27.82
N ALA A 45 -4.39 -1.31 26.66
CA ALA A 45 -4.55 -2.40 25.72
C ALA A 45 -4.16 -3.76 26.33
N ALA A 46 -3.05 -3.82 27.07
CA ALA A 46 -2.60 -5.02 27.77
C ALA A 46 -3.59 -5.52 28.84
N ARG A 47 -4.48 -4.65 29.33
CA ARG A 47 -5.57 -4.98 30.27
C ARG A 47 -6.88 -5.35 29.57
N GLY A 48 -6.88 -5.48 28.24
CA GLY A 48 -8.04 -5.88 27.43
C GLY A 48 -8.78 -4.72 26.76
N ASP A 49 -8.32 -3.48 26.88
CA ASP A 49 -8.95 -2.33 26.20
C ASP A 49 -8.53 -2.27 24.72
N ARG A 50 -9.26 -2.98 23.86
CA ARG A 50 -8.96 -3.05 22.41
C ARG A 50 -8.98 -1.68 21.73
N GLU A 51 -9.80 -0.74 22.18
CA GLU A 51 -9.85 0.61 21.60
C GLU A 51 -8.53 1.38 21.82
N ALA A 52 -7.79 1.06 22.89
CA ALA A 52 -6.49 1.68 23.15
C ALA A 52 -5.42 1.29 22.11
N ILE A 53 -5.59 0.14 21.43
CA ILE A 53 -4.76 -0.24 20.29
C ILE A 53 -4.97 0.73 19.12
N GLY A 54 -6.23 1.10 18.84
CA GLY A 54 -6.55 2.12 17.83
C GLY A 54 -5.91 3.47 18.14
N VAL A 55 -5.87 3.86 19.43
CA VAL A 55 -5.20 5.09 19.88
C VAL A 55 -3.70 5.09 19.56
N LEU A 56 -3.01 3.94 19.68
CA LEU A 56 -1.60 3.82 19.30
C LEU A 56 -1.41 4.03 17.79
N LEU A 57 -2.26 3.43 16.96
CA LEU A 57 -2.17 3.48 15.50
C LEU A 57 -2.25 4.91 14.94
N HIS A 58 -3.01 5.80 15.58
CA HIS A 58 -3.07 7.22 15.21
C HIS A 58 -1.71 7.92 15.24
N ARG A 59 -0.70 7.44 15.98
CA ARG A 59 0.65 8.04 15.90
C ARG A 59 1.22 7.92 14.49
N PHE A 60 0.85 6.89 13.71
CA PHE A 60 1.37 6.73 12.35
C PHE A 60 0.87 7.81 11.40
N GLU A 61 -0.32 8.36 11.62
CA GLU A 61 -1.00 9.37 10.79
C GLU A 61 -0.33 10.75 10.78
N HIS A 62 0.57 11.01 11.72
CA HIS A 62 1.19 12.32 11.86
C HIS A 62 2.68 12.27 11.57
N LEU A 63 3.18 13.35 10.98
CA LEU A 63 4.60 13.57 10.72
C LEU A 63 5.15 14.56 11.74
N ALA A 64 6.14 14.14 12.54
CA ALA A 64 6.87 15.06 13.39
C ALA A 64 7.81 15.95 12.54
N PRO A 65 8.08 17.21 12.97
CA PRO A 65 8.95 18.13 12.23
C PRO A 65 10.37 17.60 11.99
N SER A 66 10.89 16.78 12.91
CA SER A 66 12.17 16.09 12.75
C SER A 66 11.92 14.67 12.29
N THR A 67 12.44 14.32 11.10
CA THR A 67 12.32 12.99 10.50
C THR A 67 12.95 11.89 11.37
N THR A 68 14.02 12.21 12.09
CA THR A 68 14.67 11.28 13.03
C THR A 68 13.76 11.01 14.22
N ASN A 69 13.21 12.06 14.83
CA ASN A 69 12.27 11.91 15.94
C ASN A 69 10.99 11.18 15.51
N ASP A 70 10.47 11.48 14.32
CA ASP A 70 9.30 10.79 13.78
C ASP A 70 9.54 9.29 13.68
N ARG A 71 10.67 8.90 13.08
CA ARG A 71 11.06 7.50 12.91
C ARG A 71 11.23 6.78 14.24
N GLU A 72 11.87 7.41 15.22
CA GLU A 72 12.06 6.84 16.56
C GLU A 72 10.73 6.65 17.30
N GLU A 73 9.84 7.64 17.28
CA GLU A 73 8.53 7.55 17.91
C GLU A 73 7.65 6.49 17.25
N LYS A 74 7.61 6.44 15.91
CA LYS A 74 6.86 5.40 15.19
C LYS A 74 7.45 4.02 15.43
N LYS A 75 8.78 3.88 15.53
CA LYS A 75 9.42 2.63 15.96
C LYS A 75 9.00 2.23 17.37
N PHE A 76 8.97 3.17 18.31
CA PHE A 76 8.54 2.90 19.68
C PHE A 76 7.10 2.39 19.73
N VAL A 77 6.16 3.08 19.06
CA VAL A 77 4.76 2.64 18.98
C VAL A 77 4.61 1.30 18.28
N HIS A 78 5.38 1.06 17.21
CA HIS A 78 5.44 -0.24 16.55
C HIS A 78 5.84 -1.35 17.54
N ASP A 79 6.90 -1.15 18.32
CA ASP A 79 7.40 -2.16 19.25
C ASP A 79 6.38 -2.44 20.38
N LEU A 80 5.65 -1.41 20.83
CA LEU A 80 4.52 -1.57 21.75
C LEU A 80 3.39 -2.41 21.13
N LEU A 81 2.98 -2.11 19.90
CA LEU A 81 1.93 -2.86 19.19
C LEU A 81 2.33 -4.33 19.00
N VAL A 82 3.60 -4.60 18.64
CA VAL A 82 4.11 -5.97 18.52
C VAL A 82 4.06 -6.70 19.86
N SER A 83 4.37 -6.02 20.97
CA SER A 83 4.31 -6.63 22.31
C SER A 83 2.90 -7.04 22.76
N LEU A 84 1.85 -6.46 22.14
CA LEU A 84 0.46 -6.78 22.44
C LEU A 84 -0.05 -8.04 21.73
N GLY A 85 0.70 -8.57 20.75
CA GLY A 85 0.37 -9.84 20.09
C GLY A 85 -0.88 -9.80 19.21
N GLU A 86 -1.60 -10.92 19.16
CA GLU A 86 -2.72 -11.14 18.22
C GLU A 86 -3.83 -10.07 18.27
N PRO A 87 -4.28 -9.57 19.45
CA PRO A 87 -5.27 -8.48 19.48
C PRO A 87 -4.83 -7.23 18.70
N ALA A 88 -3.53 -6.92 18.68
CA ALA A 88 -3.01 -5.82 17.90
C ALA A 88 -2.98 -6.12 16.40
N ALA A 89 -2.75 -7.37 16.01
CA ALA A 89 -2.81 -7.77 14.60
C ALA A 89 -4.21 -7.54 14.02
N GLU A 90 -5.25 -8.02 14.71
CA GLU A 90 -6.65 -7.86 14.26
C GLU A 90 -7.03 -6.38 14.06
N VAL A 91 -6.80 -5.55 15.08
CA VAL A 91 -7.15 -4.11 15.04
C VAL A 91 -6.30 -3.37 13.98
N THR A 92 -5.04 -3.76 13.81
CA THR A 92 -4.17 -3.14 12.79
C THR A 92 -4.63 -3.50 11.37
N ARG A 93 -5.11 -4.72 11.14
CA ARG A 93 -5.67 -5.11 9.83
C ARG A 93 -6.93 -4.31 9.51
N GLU A 94 -7.80 -4.12 10.48
CA GLU A 94 -8.99 -3.28 10.34
C GLU A 94 -8.61 -1.83 10.03
N PHE A 95 -7.67 -1.27 10.78
CA PHE A 95 -7.14 0.08 10.55
C PHE A 95 -6.60 0.25 9.13
N ILE A 96 -5.80 -0.69 8.62
CA ILE A 96 -5.23 -0.61 7.26
C ILE A 96 -6.34 -0.62 6.20
N ARG A 97 -7.41 -1.39 6.41
CA ARG A 97 -8.51 -1.46 5.44
C ARG A 97 -9.31 -0.16 5.39
N THR A 98 -9.51 0.50 6.53
CA THR A 98 -10.37 1.69 6.63
C THR A 98 -9.63 3.02 6.49
N THR A 99 -8.32 3.06 6.74
CA THR A 99 -7.53 4.28 6.59
C THR A 99 -7.16 4.55 5.13
N ASP A 100 -7.14 5.82 4.73
CA ASP A 100 -6.57 6.22 3.44
C ASP A 100 -5.04 6.21 3.54
N ASN A 101 -4.47 6.87 4.55
CA ASN A 101 -3.04 6.78 4.87
C ASN A 101 -2.80 7.00 6.36
N PRO A 102 -1.67 6.48 6.89
CA PRO A 102 -0.57 5.81 6.19
C PRO A 102 -0.57 4.29 6.35
N VAL A 103 -0.09 3.57 5.34
CA VAL A 103 -0.07 2.09 5.33
C VAL A 103 1.26 1.45 5.73
N TYR A 104 2.40 2.15 5.58
CA TYR A 104 3.73 1.56 5.76
C TYR A 104 4.01 1.01 7.17
N TRP A 105 3.83 1.84 8.22
CA TRP A 105 4.08 1.41 9.60
C TRP A 105 3.10 0.35 10.11
N PRO A 106 1.77 0.49 9.88
CA PRO A 106 0.82 -0.58 10.18
C PRO A 106 1.17 -1.90 9.49
N LEU A 107 1.54 -1.89 8.22
CA LEU A 107 1.94 -3.11 7.50
C LEU A 107 3.18 -3.78 8.11
N ARG A 108 4.14 -3.00 8.63
CA ARG A 108 5.28 -3.53 9.37
C ARG A 108 4.88 -4.20 10.68
N VAL A 109 3.89 -3.66 11.40
CA VAL A 109 3.32 -4.30 12.60
C VAL A 109 2.72 -5.65 12.22
N ILE A 110 1.91 -5.73 11.17
CA ILE A 110 1.33 -6.99 10.68
C ILE A 110 2.42 -8.01 10.33
N ARG A 111 3.45 -7.59 9.58
CA ARG A 111 4.57 -8.48 9.20
C ARG A 111 5.26 -9.11 10.41
N ASN A 112 5.47 -8.33 11.47
CA ASN A 112 6.16 -8.81 12.66
C ASN A 112 5.27 -9.64 13.59
N LEU A 113 3.95 -9.41 13.59
CA LEU A 113 2.99 -10.18 14.38
C LEU A 113 2.62 -11.51 13.72
N SER A 114 2.39 -11.51 12.41
CA SER A 114 1.82 -12.66 11.69
C SER A 114 2.84 -13.49 10.91
N GLY A 115 4.09 -13.02 10.77
CA GLY A 115 5.11 -13.67 9.95
C GLY A 115 4.97 -13.33 8.46
N LYS A 116 5.88 -13.88 7.65
CA LYS A 116 6.02 -13.53 6.23
C LYS A 116 4.80 -13.94 5.40
N ASP A 117 4.38 -15.19 5.48
CA ASP A 117 3.36 -15.73 4.56
C ASP A 117 1.99 -15.07 4.80
N ALA A 118 1.54 -15.02 6.06
CA ALA A 118 0.29 -14.34 6.44
C ALA A 118 0.32 -12.81 6.21
N TYR A 119 1.50 -12.22 6.05
CA TYR A 119 1.65 -10.83 5.62
C TYR A 119 1.47 -10.68 4.10
N LEU A 120 2.05 -11.58 3.32
CA LEU A 120 1.90 -11.58 1.86
C LEU A 120 0.45 -11.87 1.45
N ASP A 121 -0.20 -12.84 2.11
CA ASP A 121 -1.62 -13.14 1.90
C ASP A 121 -2.50 -11.91 2.14
N PHE A 122 -2.24 -11.20 3.25
CA PHE A 122 -2.97 -9.98 3.57
C PHE A 122 -2.71 -8.84 2.60
N LEU A 123 -1.47 -8.69 2.12
CA LEU A 123 -1.13 -7.67 1.14
C LEU A 123 -1.85 -7.95 -0.19
N ALA A 124 -1.88 -9.22 -0.64
CA ALA A 124 -2.62 -9.62 -1.82
C ALA A 124 -4.13 -9.39 -1.64
N ASP A 125 -4.71 -9.76 -0.51
CA ASP A 125 -6.13 -9.53 -0.22
C ASP A 125 -6.48 -8.03 -0.13
N LEU A 126 -5.60 -7.22 0.44
CA LEU A 126 -5.78 -5.78 0.50
C LEU A 126 -5.82 -5.19 -0.92
N LEU A 127 -4.88 -5.59 -1.79
CA LEU A 127 -4.84 -5.15 -3.19
C LEU A 127 -6.11 -5.59 -3.95
N ARG A 128 -6.56 -6.84 -3.79
CA ARG A 128 -7.80 -7.35 -4.41
C ARG A 128 -9.05 -6.63 -3.95
N SER A 129 -9.06 -6.10 -2.73
CA SER A 129 -10.21 -5.38 -2.16
C SER A 129 -10.34 -3.94 -2.66
N MET A 130 -9.34 -3.42 -3.36
CA MET A 130 -9.29 -2.06 -3.84
C MET A 130 -9.74 -1.97 -5.30
N ASP A 131 -10.47 -0.91 -5.63
CA ASP A 131 -10.85 -0.60 -7.00
C ASP A 131 -9.72 0.11 -7.76
N THR A 132 -9.94 0.31 -9.05
CA THR A 132 -9.06 1.07 -9.96
C THR A 132 -9.64 2.44 -10.32
N GLU A 133 -10.72 2.85 -9.64
CA GLU A 133 -11.45 4.07 -9.95
C GLU A 133 -10.73 5.31 -9.39
N TYR A 134 -11.20 6.48 -9.87
CA TYR A 134 -10.70 7.76 -9.43
C TYR A 134 -11.00 7.94 -7.95
N VAL A 135 -9.96 8.24 -7.19
CA VAL A 135 -10.05 8.64 -5.79
C VAL A 135 -9.41 10.00 -5.62
N ARG A 136 -9.98 10.81 -4.72
CA ARG A 136 -9.47 12.16 -4.44
C ARG A 136 -8.01 12.13 -3.95
N ASP A 137 -7.65 11.12 -3.17
CA ASP A 137 -6.29 10.93 -2.67
C ASP A 137 -5.80 9.49 -2.95
N PRO A 138 -5.02 9.29 -4.02
CA PRO A 138 -4.51 7.97 -4.39
C PRO A 138 -3.22 7.60 -3.66
N GLU A 139 -2.78 8.35 -2.64
CA GLU A 139 -1.52 8.08 -1.94
C GLU A 139 -1.48 6.66 -1.34
N LYS A 140 -2.61 6.11 -0.88
CA LYS A 140 -2.69 4.71 -0.42
C LYS A 140 -2.26 3.73 -1.50
N LYS A 141 -2.89 3.86 -2.68
CA LYS A 141 -2.63 3.04 -3.87
C LYS A 141 -1.15 3.15 -4.24
N ARG A 142 -0.63 4.37 -4.35
CA ARG A 142 0.79 4.62 -4.69
C ARG A 142 1.76 3.96 -3.71
N ASN A 143 1.51 4.08 -2.40
CA ASN A 143 2.34 3.47 -1.37
C ASN A 143 2.27 1.93 -1.44
N LEU A 144 1.10 1.35 -1.69
CA LEU A 144 0.94 -0.09 -1.83
C LEU A 144 1.66 -0.65 -3.07
N MET A 145 1.70 0.08 -4.19
CA MET A 145 2.47 -0.34 -5.36
C MET A 145 3.96 -0.46 -5.03
N MET A 146 4.52 0.54 -4.34
CA MET A 146 5.93 0.51 -3.91
C MET A 146 6.20 -0.64 -2.94
N ILE A 147 5.29 -0.87 -1.98
CA ILE A 147 5.42 -1.97 -1.03
C ILE A 147 5.33 -3.34 -1.74
N ALA A 148 4.46 -3.48 -2.73
CA ALA A 148 4.30 -4.71 -3.49
C ALA A 148 5.56 -5.03 -4.32
N ASP A 149 6.22 -4.03 -4.89
CA ASP A 149 7.49 -4.19 -5.63
C ASP A 149 8.59 -4.80 -4.75
N ASP A 150 8.66 -4.41 -3.48
CA ASP A 150 9.62 -4.95 -2.49
C ASP A 150 9.28 -6.39 -2.03
N HIS A 151 8.11 -6.92 -2.38
CA HIS A 151 7.60 -8.21 -1.90
C HIS A 151 7.11 -9.10 -3.07
N PRO A 152 8.01 -9.59 -3.93
CA PRO A 152 7.63 -10.41 -5.07
C PRO A 152 6.94 -11.70 -4.61
N HIS A 153 5.69 -11.88 -5.04
CA HIS A 153 4.86 -13.05 -4.73
C HIS A 153 3.79 -13.24 -5.81
N PRO A 154 3.54 -14.47 -6.32
CA PRO A 154 2.57 -14.70 -7.39
C PRO A 154 1.17 -14.14 -7.10
N ASP A 155 0.67 -14.29 -5.87
CA ASP A 155 -0.65 -13.75 -5.49
C ASP A 155 -0.70 -12.22 -5.48
N ILE A 156 0.41 -11.56 -5.12
CA ILE A 156 0.51 -10.10 -5.15
C ILE A 156 0.54 -9.64 -6.61
N HIS A 157 1.31 -10.30 -7.47
CA HIS A 157 1.36 -9.96 -8.89
C HIS A 157 -0.02 -10.11 -9.54
N GLN A 158 -0.75 -11.19 -9.25
CA GLN A 158 -2.12 -11.32 -9.75
C GLN A 158 -3.06 -10.25 -9.18
N ALA A 159 -2.92 -9.89 -7.91
CA ALA A 159 -3.69 -8.80 -7.32
C ALA A 159 -3.36 -7.41 -7.90
N LEU A 160 -2.14 -7.22 -8.43
CA LEU A 160 -1.70 -5.99 -9.08
C LEU A 160 -2.22 -5.82 -10.50
N LEU A 161 -2.60 -6.91 -11.19
CA LEU A 161 -2.93 -6.88 -12.61
C LEU A 161 -4.02 -5.84 -12.97
N PRO A 162 -5.11 -5.66 -12.20
CA PRO A 162 -6.11 -4.62 -12.50
C PRO A 162 -5.52 -3.19 -12.47
N PHE A 163 -4.52 -2.94 -11.63
CA PHE A 163 -3.96 -1.59 -11.42
C PHE A 163 -3.18 -1.05 -12.62
N VAL A 164 -2.88 -1.87 -13.63
CA VAL A 164 -2.33 -1.36 -14.91
C VAL A 164 -3.29 -0.41 -15.63
N ALA A 165 -4.57 -0.44 -15.25
CA ALA A 165 -5.63 0.42 -15.75
C ALA A 165 -6.21 1.38 -14.68
N ASP A 166 -5.50 1.59 -13.55
CA ASP A 166 -5.93 2.56 -12.51
C ASP A 166 -6.05 3.98 -13.05
N GLU A 167 -6.97 4.79 -12.54
CA GLU A 167 -7.13 6.20 -12.93
C GLU A 167 -5.88 7.06 -12.61
N ASP A 168 -5.13 6.76 -11.54
CA ASP A 168 -3.89 7.46 -11.21
C ASP A 168 -2.70 6.92 -12.04
N GLU A 169 -2.09 7.79 -12.84
CA GLU A 169 -0.95 7.44 -13.72
C GLU A 169 0.24 6.86 -12.94
N THR A 170 0.48 7.31 -11.71
CA THR A 170 1.60 6.80 -10.90
C THR A 170 1.33 5.39 -10.41
N VAL A 171 0.09 5.09 -10.04
CA VAL A 171 -0.35 3.73 -9.71
C VAL A 171 -0.18 2.82 -10.93
N ARG A 172 -0.68 3.21 -12.10
CA ARG A 172 -0.50 2.44 -13.35
C ARG A 172 0.96 2.17 -13.63
N PHE A 173 1.78 3.22 -13.65
CA PHE A 173 3.20 3.11 -13.98
C PHE A 173 3.92 2.14 -13.05
N ASN A 174 3.68 2.24 -11.74
CA ASN A 174 4.33 1.38 -10.76
C ASN A 174 3.83 -0.07 -10.87
N ALA A 175 2.52 -0.29 -11.04
CA ALA A 175 1.96 -1.63 -11.26
C ALA A 175 2.58 -2.29 -12.50
N ILE A 176 2.64 -1.57 -13.62
CA ILE A 176 3.26 -2.03 -14.88
C ILE A 176 4.73 -2.39 -14.66
N GLN A 177 5.47 -1.55 -13.92
CA GLN A 177 6.88 -1.80 -13.66
C GLN A 177 7.11 -3.06 -12.84
N THR A 178 6.36 -3.24 -11.75
CA THR A 178 6.44 -4.41 -10.88
C THR A 178 6.05 -5.68 -11.63
N LEU A 179 4.96 -5.64 -12.38
CA LEU A 179 4.48 -6.78 -13.18
C LEU A 179 5.44 -7.15 -14.32
N ALA A 180 6.08 -6.17 -14.96
CA ALA A 180 7.09 -6.43 -15.98
C ALA A 180 8.33 -7.13 -15.41
N ASN A 181 8.75 -6.76 -14.20
CA ASN A 181 9.84 -7.43 -13.50
C ASN A 181 9.45 -8.87 -13.13
N ALA A 182 8.24 -9.06 -12.58
CA ALA A 182 7.68 -10.37 -12.26
C ALA A 182 7.54 -11.28 -13.49
N GLN A 183 7.08 -10.73 -14.62
CA GLN A 183 6.91 -11.47 -15.87
C GLN A 183 8.21 -12.12 -16.35
N ARG A 184 9.35 -11.46 -16.17
CA ARG A 184 10.67 -12.01 -16.55
C ARG A 184 11.13 -13.12 -15.62
N ALA A 185 10.72 -13.06 -14.35
CA ALA A 185 11.14 -14.01 -13.33
C ALA A 185 10.27 -15.28 -13.35
N ASP A 186 8.96 -15.10 -13.23
CA ASP A 186 8.02 -16.18 -12.91
C ASP A 186 6.86 -16.28 -13.92
N GLY A 187 6.69 -15.28 -14.78
CA GLY A 187 5.52 -15.13 -15.64
C GLY A 187 4.30 -14.56 -14.89
N VAL A 188 3.48 -13.80 -15.60
CA VAL A 188 2.23 -13.22 -15.09
C VAL A 188 1.14 -13.43 -16.14
N ASP A 189 0.21 -14.33 -15.85
CA ASP A 189 -0.91 -14.62 -16.74
C ASP A 189 -1.77 -13.37 -16.96
N GLY A 190 -2.09 -13.08 -18.21
CA GLY A 190 -2.95 -11.95 -18.61
C GLY A 190 -2.22 -10.61 -18.77
N LEU A 191 -0.93 -10.50 -18.43
CA LEU A 191 -0.23 -9.22 -18.49
C LEU A 191 -0.17 -8.65 -19.92
N ARG A 192 0.12 -9.48 -20.93
CA ARG A 192 0.14 -9.02 -22.33
C ARG A 192 -1.21 -8.45 -22.73
N GLU A 193 -2.28 -9.19 -22.44
CA GLU A 193 -3.66 -8.85 -22.78
C GLU A 193 -4.09 -7.56 -22.08
N SER A 194 -3.68 -7.34 -20.83
CA SER A 194 -4.00 -6.11 -20.09
C SER A 194 -3.21 -4.90 -20.58
N LEU A 195 -2.01 -5.08 -21.12
CA LEU A 195 -1.17 -3.96 -21.58
C LEU A 195 -1.41 -3.58 -23.04
N GLN A 196 -1.73 -4.52 -23.93
CA GLN A 196 -1.85 -4.27 -25.37
C GLN A 196 -2.83 -3.13 -25.72
N PRO A 197 -4.06 -3.06 -25.16
CA PRO A 197 -5.01 -2.00 -25.52
C PRO A 197 -4.48 -0.60 -25.22
N ARG A 198 -3.47 -0.50 -24.35
CA ARG A 198 -2.92 0.74 -23.86
C ARG A 198 -1.73 1.26 -24.67
N LEU A 199 -1.24 0.48 -25.65
CA LEU A 199 -0.23 0.94 -26.61
C LEU A 199 -0.79 1.97 -27.60
N ALA A 200 -2.09 1.94 -27.84
CA ALA A 200 -2.80 2.82 -28.77
C ALA A 200 -3.95 3.59 -28.09
N GLY A 201 -3.92 3.72 -26.76
CA GLY A 201 -4.97 4.40 -26.01
C GLY A 201 -4.79 5.91 -26.04
N GLU A 202 -5.81 6.64 -26.51
CA GLU A 202 -5.81 8.12 -26.64
C GLU A 202 -5.53 8.86 -25.32
N GLU A 203 -5.76 8.21 -24.17
CA GLU A 203 -5.65 8.82 -22.84
C GLU A 203 -4.41 8.41 -22.04
N GLU A 204 -3.45 7.70 -22.65
CA GLU A 204 -2.24 7.32 -21.91
C GLU A 204 -1.13 8.38 -21.97
N SER A 205 -0.51 8.62 -20.82
CA SER A 205 0.71 9.41 -20.70
C SER A 205 1.85 8.81 -21.54
N LEU A 206 2.67 9.69 -22.13
CA LEU A 206 3.87 9.27 -22.88
C LEU A 206 4.79 8.37 -22.05
N ARG A 207 4.88 8.61 -20.74
CA ARG A 207 5.72 7.84 -19.83
C ARG A 207 5.27 6.38 -19.73
N VAL A 208 3.97 6.15 -19.54
CA VAL A 208 3.42 4.79 -19.46
C VAL A 208 3.41 4.14 -20.84
N ALA A 209 2.97 4.83 -21.89
CA ALA A 209 2.94 4.29 -23.25
C ALA A 209 4.33 3.83 -23.72
N ARG A 210 5.37 4.66 -23.49
CA ARG A 210 6.76 4.30 -23.78
C ARG A 210 7.22 3.09 -22.99
N ARG A 211 6.85 3.01 -21.70
CA ARG A 211 7.22 1.86 -20.85
C ARG A 211 6.55 0.58 -21.31
N ILE A 212 5.28 0.63 -21.72
CA ILE A 212 4.59 -0.53 -22.29
C ILE A 212 5.24 -0.98 -23.60
N ALA A 213 5.54 -0.04 -24.51
CA ALA A 213 6.25 -0.36 -25.76
C ALA A 213 7.62 -1.02 -25.50
N GLU A 214 8.34 -0.54 -24.51
CA GLU A 214 9.59 -1.15 -24.05
C GLU A 214 9.40 -2.58 -23.56
N ILE A 215 8.37 -2.84 -22.74
CA ILE A 215 8.03 -4.18 -22.25
C ILE A 215 7.68 -5.10 -23.42
N PHE A 216 6.85 -4.68 -24.38
CA PHE A 216 6.52 -5.49 -25.55
C PHE A 216 7.77 -5.83 -26.39
N ALA A 217 8.68 -4.88 -26.56
CA ALA A 217 9.94 -5.11 -27.26
C ALA A 217 10.86 -6.09 -26.54
N GLU A 218 10.96 -5.99 -25.21
CA GLU A 218 11.79 -6.86 -24.37
C GLU A 218 11.24 -8.28 -24.27
N GLN A 219 9.91 -8.42 -24.17
CA GLN A 219 9.24 -9.72 -24.07
C GLN A 219 9.04 -10.40 -25.44
N GLY A 220 9.19 -9.64 -26.54
CA GLY A 220 8.97 -10.15 -27.90
C GLY A 220 7.51 -10.53 -28.20
N TRP A 221 6.57 -9.96 -27.46
CA TRP A 221 5.15 -10.22 -27.62
C TRP A 221 4.63 -9.72 -28.97
N THR A 222 3.73 -10.50 -29.56
CA THR A 222 3.02 -10.12 -30.77
C THR A 222 1.82 -9.25 -30.42
N ILE A 223 1.53 -8.30 -31.31
CA ILE A 223 0.30 -7.51 -31.32
C ILE A 223 -0.76 -8.25 -32.13
N ASP A 224 -1.97 -8.31 -31.57
CA ASP A 224 -3.14 -8.90 -32.22
C ASP A 224 -3.42 -8.18 -33.55
N GLU A 225 -3.86 -8.94 -34.56
CA GLU A 225 -3.87 -8.47 -35.96
C GLU A 225 -4.73 -7.22 -36.17
N ASP A 226 -5.87 -7.16 -35.48
CA ASP A 226 -6.84 -6.07 -35.49
C ASP A 226 -6.33 -4.81 -34.78
N ALA A 227 -5.39 -4.94 -33.83
CA ALA A 227 -4.77 -3.82 -33.13
C ALA A 227 -3.53 -3.25 -33.84
N ARG A 228 -2.96 -3.94 -34.83
CA ARG A 228 -1.67 -3.57 -35.45
C ARG A 228 -1.66 -2.18 -36.07
N GLU A 229 -2.74 -1.79 -36.74
CA GLU A 229 -2.83 -0.49 -37.41
C GLU A 229 -2.81 0.66 -36.40
N ALA A 230 -3.68 0.60 -35.38
CA ALA A 230 -3.75 1.60 -34.32
C ALA A 230 -2.45 1.67 -33.49
N VAL A 231 -1.87 0.51 -33.15
CA VAL A 231 -0.59 0.47 -32.43
C VAL A 231 0.54 1.07 -33.27
N ALA A 232 0.55 0.84 -34.59
CA ALA A 232 1.58 1.40 -35.45
C ALA A 232 1.48 2.93 -35.62
N SER A 233 0.29 3.52 -35.52
CA SER A 233 0.09 4.97 -35.63
C SER A 233 0.43 5.73 -34.34
N GLU A 234 0.14 5.14 -33.18
CA GLU A 234 0.29 5.79 -31.87
C GLU A 234 1.61 5.47 -31.16
N LEU A 235 2.41 4.54 -31.69
CA LEU A 235 3.66 4.14 -31.07
C LEU A 235 4.61 5.32 -30.92
N HIS A 236 5.23 5.43 -29.75
CA HIS A 236 6.29 6.42 -29.51
C HIS A 236 7.42 6.28 -30.55
N GLU A 237 7.98 7.42 -31.00
CA GLU A 237 8.97 7.52 -32.10
C GLU A 237 10.24 6.66 -31.94
N ASP A 238 10.58 6.32 -30.69
CA ASP A 238 11.68 5.39 -30.35
C ASP A 238 11.41 3.94 -30.79
N PHE A 239 10.18 3.61 -31.19
CA PHE A 239 9.76 2.26 -31.51
C PHE A 239 9.08 2.20 -32.87
N LYS A 240 8.94 0.98 -33.40
CA LYS A 240 8.10 0.69 -34.58
C LYS A 240 7.54 -0.73 -34.50
N LEU A 241 6.49 -1.00 -35.28
CA LEU A 241 5.95 -2.33 -35.45
C LEU A 241 6.62 -3.05 -36.63
N VAL A 242 7.19 -4.24 -36.41
CA VAL A 242 7.79 -5.09 -37.45
C VAL A 242 7.28 -6.51 -37.30
N ASN A 243 6.62 -7.04 -38.34
CA ASN A 243 6.03 -8.39 -38.33
C ASN A 243 5.14 -8.65 -37.11
N GLY A 244 4.34 -7.64 -36.72
CA GLY A 244 3.45 -7.71 -35.56
C GLY A 244 4.16 -7.65 -34.20
N ARG A 245 5.45 -7.29 -34.12
CA ARG A 245 6.18 -7.10 -32.85
C ARG A 245 6.70 -5.67 -32.72
N VAL A 246 6.69 -5.16 -31.50
CA VAL A 246 7.30 -3.87 -31.17
C VAL A 246 8.82 -4.03 -31.16
N VAL A 247 9.54 -3.16 -31.85
CA VAL A 247 11.01 -3.12 -31.87
C VAL A 247 11.50 -1.69 -31.63
N ARG A 248 12.63 -1.55 -30.92
CA ARG A 248 13.31 -0.26 -30.78
C ARG A 248 13.90 0.18 -32.13
N ASN A 249 13.78 1.47 -32.43
CA ASN A 249 14.54 2.07 -33.51
C ASN A 249 16.03 2.07 -33.13
N ALA A 250 16.89 1.72 -34.08
CA ALA A 250 18.33 1.87 -33.88
C ALA A 250 18.63 3.38 -33.82
N ALA A 251 19.34 3.80 -32.77
CA ALA A 251 19.86 5.15 -32.64
C ALA A 251 20.91 5.45 -33.71
#